data_AF-A0A1Y2E934-F1
#
_entry.id   AF-A0A1Y2E934-F1
#
_cell.length_a   1.000
_cell.length_b   1.000
_cell.length_c   1.000
_cell.angle_alpha   90.00
_cell.angle_beta   90.00
_cell.angle_gamma   90.00
#
_symmetry.space_group_name_H-M   'P 1'
#
loop_
_entity.id
_entity.type
_entity.pdbx_description
1 polymer ?
#
loop_
_entity_poly.entity_id
_entity_poly.type
_entity_poly.pdbx_seq_one_letter_code
_entity_poly.pdbx_strand_id
1 'polypeptide(L)'
;CAHFSFERSTRAKEENNWKHRRLACLRCSRLSSYRSLFFNFCFITLTMSNVCEAAWGHLNIDHELPPLIAETALPAEWHSACKARRDLLGLLVEQPFPKYLTFPGSAAEWEGTIVELVRKAGEQADKQEARFTDGQWIPCNVGTKKDVCKSLTSPSHYLRPFCLLMNNDDVNKMFHNYITVICGKMIRAARTPEQADKIVFLVHRDWFALDPLRRAKGILAARAYFGYIQLAHHVSQPAFPAPPYVAHSLPSLTARQARRSAVSESELRARWA
;
A
#
# COMPACT_ATOMS: atom_id res chain seq x y z
N CYS A 1 -7.88 -25.54 43.22
CA CYS A 1 -7.98 -26.37 42.00
C CYS A 1 -9.27 -26.11 41.21
N ALA A 2 -9.50 -24.89 40.70
CA ALA A 2 -10.71 -24.56 39.94
C ALA A 2 -10.48 -23.53 38.80
N HIS A 3 -9.26 -23.43 38.28
CA HIS A 3 -8.90 -22.43 37.25
C HIS A 3 -8.50 -23.01 35.89
N PHE A 4 -8.59 -24.35 35.71
CA PHE A 4 -8.06 -25.02 34.51
C PHE A 4 -9.11 -25.47 33.49
N SER A 5 -10.40 -25.22 33.75
CA SER A 5 -11.50 -25.75 32.91
C SER A 5 -12.05 -24.75 31.88
N PHE A 6 -11.62 -23.48 31.89
CA PHE A 6 -12.18 -22.46 30.99
C PHE A 6 -11.46 -22.34 29.63
N GLU A 7 -10.18 -22.73 29.53
CA GLU A 7 -9.40 -22.58 28.29
C GLU A 7 -9.65 -23.69 27.24
N ARG A 8 -10.29 -24.80 27.60
CA ARG A 8 -10.62 -25.86 26.61
C ARG A 8 -11.89 -25.58 25.81
N SER A 9 -12.75 -24.67 26.26
CA SER A 9 -14.05 -24.40 25.59
C SER A 9 -13.92 -23.46 24.38
N THR A 10 -12.93 -22.55 24.38
CA THR A 10 -12.73 -21.59 23.29
C THR A 10 -12.05 -22.22 22.08
N ARG A 11 -11.16 -23.21 22.29
CA ARG A 11 -10.45 -23.90 21.19
C ARG A 11 -11.38 -24.75 20.30
N ALA A 12 -12.42 -25.35 20.87
CA ALA A 12 -13.38 -26.16 20.12
C ALA A 12 -14.35 -25.33 19.24
N LYS A 13 -14.53 -24.04 19.54
CA LYS A 13 -15.34 -23.13 18.70
C LYS A 13 -14.57 -22.57 17.50
N GLU A 14 -13.25 -22.46 17.57
CA GLU A 14 -12.43 -21.98 16.45
C GLU A 14 -12.26 -23.03 15.34
N GLU A 15 -12.17 -24.32 15.67
CA GLU A 15 -12.05 -25.40 14.67
C GLU A 15 -13.31 -25.60 13.81
N ASN A 16 -14.50 -25.28 14.32
CA ASN A 16 -15.75 -25.37 13.55
C ASN A 16 -15.96 -24.20 12.57
N ASN A 17 -15.28 -23.06 12.76
CA ASN A 17 -15.43 -21.89 11.89
C ASN A 17 -14.68 -22.05 10.56
N TRP A 18 -13.62 -22.87 10.52
CA TRP A 18 -12.88 -23.18 9.29
C TRP A 18 -13.60 -24.19 8.38
N LYS A 19 -14.36 -25.14 8.95
CA LYS A 19 -15.09 -26.15 8.17
C LYS A 19 -16.32 -25.60 7.45
N HIS A 20 -16.97 -24.56 7.98
CA HIS A 20 -18.11 -23.93 7.30
C HIS A 20 -17.72 -22.96 6.18
N ARG A 21 -16.51 -22.39 6.19
CA ARG A 21 -16.05 -21.47 5.11
C ARG A 21 -15.59 -22.17 3.83
N ARG A 22 -15.35 -23.49 3.85
CA ARG A 22 -15.00 -24.27 2.64
C ARG A 22 -16.19 -24.86 1.87
N LEU A 23 -17.41 -24.79 2.40
CA LEU A 23 -18.60 -25.39 1.76
C LEU A 23 -19.58 -24.36 1.16
N ALA A 24 -19.28 -23.06 1.21
CA ALA A 24 -20.11 -22.00 0.63
C ALA A 24 -19.70 -21.57 -0.79
N CYS A 25 -18.89 -22.37 -1.50
CA CYS A 25 -18.41 -22.05 -2.86
C CYS A 25 -18.95 -22.99 -3.95
N LEU A 26 -20.05 -23.72 -3.70
CA LEU A 26 -20.73 -24.57 -4.69
C LEU A 26 -22.25 -24.48 -4.54
N ARG A 27 -22.83 -23.31 -4.78
CA ARG A 27 -24.25 -23.15 -5.17
C ARG A 27 -24.49 -21.69 -5.60
N CYS A 28 -24.17 -21.38 -6.84
CA CYS A 28 -24.68 -20.18 -7.50
C CYS A 28 -25.11 -20.55 -8.92
N SER A 29 -26.24 -21.24 -9.00
CA SER A 29 -26.96 -21.47 -10.25
C SER A 29 -28.26 -20.69 -10.14
N ARG A 30 -28.47 -19.78 -11.10
CA ARG A 30 -29.66 -18.92 -11.31
C ARG A 30 -29.65 -17.62 -10.50
N LEU A 31 -29.21 -16.55 -11.14
CA LEU A 31 -30.07 -15.40 -11.44
C LEU A 31 -29.48 -14.60 -12.61
N SER A 32 -30.32 -14.46 -13.64
CA SER A 32 -30.14 -13.69 -14.85
C SER A 32 -30.20 -12.18 -14.53
N SER A 33 -29.52 -11.36 -15.35
CA SER A 33 -29.53 -9.87 -15.36
C SER A 33 -28.54 -9.11 -14.46
N TYR A 34 -27.23 -9.26 -14.70
CA TYR A 34 -26.24 -8.17 -14.49
C TYR A 34 -25.06 -8.39 -15.45
N ARG A 35 -25.19 -7.92 -16.69
CA ARG A 35 -24.25 -8.23 -17.79
C ARG A 35 -23.42 -7.04 -18.29
N SER A 36 -23.13 -6.04 -17.45
CA SER A 36 -22.41 -4.83 -17.90
C SER A 36 -21.26 -4.29 -17.03
N LEU A 37 -20.86 -4.95 -15.92
CA LEU A 37 -19.73 -4.45 -15.10
C LEU A 37 -18.61 -5.47 -14.81
N PHE A 38 -18.67 -6.68 -15.36
CA PHE A 38 -17.65 -7.72 -15.11
C PHE A 38 -16.65 -7.93 -16.26
N PHE A 39 -16.60 -7.03 -17.24
CA PHE A 39 -15.85 -7.25 -18.48
C PHE A 39 -14.40 -6.70 -18.52
N ASN A 40 -13.78 -6.39 -17.37
CA ASN A 40 -12.42 -5.82 -17.35
C ASN A 40 -11.36 -6.60 -16.56
N PHE A 41 -11.62 -7.82 -16.07
CA PHE A 41 -10.64 -8.53 -15.22
C PHE A 41 -10.07 -9.84 -15.78
N CYS A 42 -10.34 -10.19 -17.03
CA CYS A 42 -9.96 -11.50 -17.56
C CYS A 42 -9.28 -11.45 -18.94
N PHE A 43 -8.40 -10.48 -19.17
CA PHE A 43 -7.56 -10.47 -20.37
C PHE A 43 -6.08 -10.27 -20.01
N ILE A 44 -5.27 -11.21 -20.52
CA ILE A 44 -3.79 -11.25 -20.57
C ILE A 44 -3.10 -12.00 -19.41
N THR A 45 -3.10 -13.33 -19.50
CA THR A 45 -2.09 -14.21 -18.87
C THR A 45 -1.24 -14.90 -19.93
N LEU A 46 -0.66 -14.11 -20.83
CA LEU A 46 0.57 -14.49 -21.54
C LEU A 46 1.70 -13.75 -20.85
N THR A 47 2.33 -14.45 -19.91
CA THR A 47 3.30 -13.95 -18.93
C THR A 47 4.59 -13.52 -19.63
N MET A 48 4.62 -12.30 -20.16
CA MET A 48 5.86 -11.54 -20.10
C MET A 48 6.16 -11.37 -18.62
N SER A 49 7.01 -12.24 -18.06
CA SER A 49 7.51 -12.10 -16.70
C SER A 49 8.00 -10.67 -16.58
N ASN A 50 7.32 -9.88 -15.74
CA ASN A 50 7.69 -8.49 -15.60
C ASN A 50 9.08 -8.43 -14.95
N VAL A 51 9.84 -7.37 -15.21
CA VAL A 51 11.24 -7.25 -14.76
C VAL A 51 11.37 -7.46 -13.24
N CYS A 52 10.38 -6.98 -12.46
CA CYS A 52 10.35 -7.16 -11.01
C CYS A 52 10.10 -8.62 -10.59
N GLU A 53 9.24 -9.35 -11.30
CA GLU A 53 8.95 -10.76 -11.04
C GLU A 53 10.14 -11.65 -11.37
N ALA A 54 10.84 -11.37 -12.48
CA ALA A 54 12.10 -12.04 -12.79
C ALA A 54 13.18 -11.77 -11.72
N ALA A 55 13.28 -10.50 -11.27
CA ALA A 55 14.29 -10.09 -10.30
C ALA A 55 14.01 -10.57 -8.87
N TRP A 56 12.75 -10.58 -8.42
CA TRP A 56 12.39 -10.75 -7.01
C TRP A 56 11.34 -11.82 -6.74
N GLY A 57 10.75 -12.42 -7.77
CA GLY A 57 9.70 -13.44 -7.61
C GLY A 57 10.15 -14.67 -6.81
N HIS A 58 11.45 -14.94 -6.76
CA HIS A 58 12.06 -16.02 -6.00
C HIS A 58 12.48 -15.64 -4.57
N LEU A 59 12.46 -14.36 -4.20
CA LEU A 59 12.90 -13.91 -2.88
C LEU A 59 11.87 -14.25 -1.80
N ASN A 60 12.36 -14.67 -0.63
CA ASN A 60 11.54 -14.88 0.55
C ASN A 60 11.36 -13.56 1.31
N ILE A 61 10.10 -13.18 1.54
CA ILE A 61 9.76 -11.96 2.27
C ILE A 61 10.28 -11.95 3.71
N ASP A 62 10.45 -13.11 4.35
CA ASP A 62 10.97 -13.17 5.73
C ASP A 62 12.44 -12.74 5.82
N HIS A 63 13.21 -12.79 4.73
CA HIS A 63 14.58 -12.27 4.72
C HIS A 63 14.64 -10.76 4.51
N GLU A 64 13.76 -10.24 3.67
CA GLU A 64 13.72 -8.81 3.31
C GLU A 64 12.95 -7.97 4.33
N LEU A 65 11.95 -8.58 4.96
CA LEU A 65 11.09 -7.98 5.95
C LEU A 65 10.87 -8.98 7.09
N PRO A 66 11.87 -9.18 7.96
CA PRO A 66 11.80 -10.19 9.01
C PRO A 66 10.67 -9.91 10.01
N PRO A 67 10.02 -10.96 10.52
CA PRO A 67 9.04 -10.81 11.59
C PRO A 67 9.73 -10.29 12.86
N LEU A 68 9.03 -9.43 13.59
CA LEU A 68 9.52 -8.96 14.89
C LEU A 68 9.43 -10.11 15.91
N ILE A 69 10.57 -10.54 16.46
CA ILE A 69 10.66 -11.60 17.47
C ILE A 69 11.05 -10.98 18.80
N ALA A 70 10.22 -11.19 19.84
CA ALA A 70 10.38 -10.52 21.13
C ALA A 70 11.73 -10.79 21.81
N GLU A 71 12.27 -12.00 21.64
CA GLU A 71 13.48 -12.48 22.30
C GLU A 71 14.76 -11.97 21.63
N THR A 72 14.77 -11.88 20.30
CA THR A 72 15.99 -11.61 19.52
C THR A 72 16.04 -10.21 18.93
N ALA A 73 14.93 -9.45 18.98
CA ALA A 73 14.87 -8.14 18.34
C ALA A 73 15.83 -7.12 18.98
N LEU A 74 16.60 -6.47 18.12
CA LEU A 74 17.56 -5.41 18.44
C LEU A 74 16.84 -4.08 18.75
N PRO A 75 17.49 -3.15 19.48
CA PRO A 75 16.98 -1.79 19.72
C PRO A 75 16.41 -1.09 18.48
N ALA A 76 17.15 -1.12 17.38
CA ALA A 76 16.76 -0.46 16.13
C ALA A 76 15.51 -1.08 15.52
N GLU A 77 15.30 -2.39 15.69
CA GLU A 77 14.12 -3.10 15.18
C GLU A 77 12.87 -2.74 15.99
N TRP A 78 13.00 -2.64 17.32
CA TRP A 78 11.93 -2.14 18.19
C TRP A 78 11.54 -0.71 17.84
N HIS A 79 12.53 0.17 17.71
CA HIS A 79 12.28 1.56 17.33
C HIS A 79 11.61 1.65 15.96
N SER A 80 12.13 0.95 14.95
CA SER A 80 11.54 0.87 13.60
C SER A 80 10.10 0.35 13.64
N ALA A 81 9.81 -0.66 14.46
CA ALA A 81 8.47 -1.23 14.58
C ALA A 81 7.47 -0.26 15.21
N CYS A 82 7.84 0.39 16.33
CA CYS A 82 7.02 1.39 16.99
C CYS A 82 6.79 2.61 16.10
N LYS A 83 7.84 3.06 15.40
CA LYS A 83 7.75 4.15 14.40
C LYS A 83 6.82 3.78 13.26
N ALA A 84 6.95 2.59 12.67
CA ALA A 84 6.07 2.14 11.58
C ALA A 84 4.58 2.10 12.00
N ARG A 85 4.29 1.65 13.23
CA ARG A 85 2.93 1.74 13.78
C ARG A 85 2.46 3.21 13.84
N ARG A 86 3.25 4.11 14.42
CA ARG A 86 2.88 5.53 14.58
C ARG A 86 2.71 6.23 13.24
N ASP A 87 3.64 6.05 12.32
CA ASP A 87 3.58 6.66 10.98
C ASP A 87 2.32 6.20 10.23
N LEU A 88 1.94 4.93 10.37
CA LEU A 88 0.69 4.43 9.77
C LEU A 88 -0.55 5.02 10.44
N LEU A 89 -0.57 5.12 11.77
CA LEU A 89 -1.68 5.75 12.48
C LEU A 89 -1.79 7.24 12.09
N GLY A 90 -0.67 7.93 11.96
CA GLY A 90 -0.60 9.30 11.46
C GLY A 90 -1.20 9.43 10.06
N LEU A 91 -0.83 8.52 9.15
CA LEU A 91 -1.40 8.46 7.79
C LEU A 91 -2.94 8.35 7.78
N LEU A 92 -3.53 7.65 8.76
CA LEU A 92 -4.98 7.49 8.85
C LEU A 92 -5.69 8.71 9.46
N VAL A 93 -4.96 9.58 10.16
CA VAL A 93 -5.48 10.84 10.72
C VAL A 93 -5.29 12.00 9.74
N GLU A 94 -4.30 11.93 8.85
CA GLU A 94 -4.02 12.95 7.84
C GLU A 94 -5.24 13.19 6.92
N GLN A 95 -5.67 14.45 6.85
CA GLN A 95 -6.68 14.93 5.91
C GLN A 95 -6.07 15.98 4.96
N PRO A 96 -6.32 15.90 3.64
CA PRO A 96 -7.10 14.86 2.95
C PRO A 96 -6.34 13.54 2.84
N PHE A 97 -7.07 12.41 2.81
CA PHE A 97 -6.45 11.11 2.55
C PHE A 97 -5.70 11.08 1.21
N PRO A 98 -4.60 10.31 1.10
CA PRO A 98 -3.93 10.10 -0.17
C PRO A 98 -4.90 9.63 -1.26
N LYS A 99 -4.68 10.09 -2.51
CA LYS A 99 -5.55 9.89 -3.69
C LYS A 99 -5.94 8.42 -4.02
N TYR A 100 -5.37 7.43 -3.35
CA TYR A 100 -5.64 6.00 -3.55
C TYR A 100 -6.00 5.25 -2.27
N LEU A 101 -6.07 5.95 -1.14
CA LEU A 101 -6.47 5.40 0.15
C LEU A 101 -7.92 5.78 0.37
N THR A 102 -8.81 5.10 -0.36
CA THR A 102 -10.25 5.34 -0.32
C THR A 102 -10.94 4.19 0.39
N PHE A 103 -11.67 4.49 1.46
CA PHE A 103 -12.49 3.50 2.14
C PHE A 103 -13.63 3.02 1.22
N PRO A 104 -13.94 1.72 1.21
CA PRO A 104 -15.18 1.25 0.63
C PRO A 104 -16.37 1.75 1.47
N GLY A 105 -17.44 2.19 0.82
CA GLY A 105 -18.67 2.64 1.50
C GLY A 105 -18.70 4.14 1.79
N SER A 106 -19.69 4.55 2.60
CA SER A 106 -19.90 5.96 2.95
C SER A 106 -19.02 6.38 4.13
N ALA A 107 -18.56 7.63 4.16
CA ALA A 107 -17.73 8.18 5.25
C ALA A 107 -18.33 7.90 6.64
N ALA A 108 -19.64 8.07 6.77
CA ALA A 108 -20.37 7.91 8.02
C ALA A 108 -20.28 6.50 8.63
N GLU A 109 -20.14 5.45 7.81
CA GLU A 109 -20.12 4.06 8.28
C GLU A 109 -18.81 3.70 8.98
N TRP A 110 -17.69 4.21 8.46
CA TRP A 110 -16.37 3.79 8.92
C TRP A 110 -15.71 4.82 9.85
N GLU A 111 -16.07 6.10 9.76
CA GLU A 111 -15.40 7.18 10.49
C GLU A 111 -15.43 6.94 12.01
N GLY A 112 -16.60 6.65 12.61
CA GLY A 112 -16.69 6.47 14.07
C GLY A 112 -15.87 5.29 14.61
N THR A 113 -15.95 4.14 13.96
CA THR A 113 -15.27 2.92 14.45
C THR A 113 -13.77 2.97 14.19
N ILE A 114 -13.35 3.42 13.00
CA ILE A 114 -11.94 3.44 12.62
C ILE A 114 -11.20 4.53 13.39
N VAL A 115 -11.76 5.74 13.50
CA VAL A 115 -11.14 6.84 14.26
C VAL A 115 -10.94 6.43 15.72
N GLU A 116 -11.92 5.76 16.31
CA GLU A 116 -11.80 5.26 17.69
C GLU A 116 -10.72 4.17 17.84
N LEU A 117 -10.58 3.27 16.86
CA LEU A 117 -9.51 2.28 16.86
C LEU A 117 -8.12 2.92 16.68
N VAL A 118 -8.00 3.91 15.79
CA VAL A 118 -6.76 4.68 15.57
C VAL A 118 -6.37 5.41 16.84
N ARG A 119 -7.32 6.08 17.51
CA ARG A 119 -7.10 6.75 18.80
C ARG A 119 -6.62 5.78 19.87
N LYS A 120 -7.34 4.66 20.06
CA LYS A 120 -6.95 3.61 21.03
C LYS A 120 -5.57 3.00 20.72
N ALA A 121 -5.25 2.81 19.44
CA ALA A 121 -3.94 2.30 19.02
C ALA A 121 -2.82 3.29 19.33
N GLY A 122 -3.06 4.60 19.14
CA GLY A 122 -2.15 5.67 19.52
C GLY A 122 -1.90 5.71 21.02
N GLU A 123 -2.96 5.72 21.83
CA GLU A 123 -2.85 5.70 23.30
C GLU A 123 -2.13 4.46 23.83
N GLN A 124 -2.37 3.30 23.21
CA GLN A 124 -1.63 2.08 23.55
C GLN A 124 -0.15 2.23 23.18
N ALA A 125 0.16 2.87 22.05
CA ALA A 125 1.55 3.09 21.64
C ALA A 125 2.29 3.96 22.66
N ASP A 126 1.70 5.07 23.06
CA ASP A 126 2.31 6.00 24.02
C ASP A 126 2.53 5.34 25.40
N LYS A 127 1.53 4.60 25.88
CA LYS A 127 1.64 3.83 27.15
C LYS A 127 2.71 2.76 27.11
N GLN A 128 2.93 2.14 25.94
CA GLN A 128 3.97 1.12 25.79
C GLN A 128 5.35 1.74 25.72
N GLU A 129 5.52 2.83 24.98
CA GLU A 129 6.81 3.51 24.85
C GLU A 129 7.30 4.10 26.17
N ALA A 130 6.40 4.56 27.04
CA ALA A 130 6.73 4.97 28.40
C ALA A 130 7.34 3.84 29.27
N ARG A 131 7.28 2.57 28.81
CA ARG A 131 7.88 1.40 29.49
C ARG A 131 9.20 0.96 28.86
N PHE A 132 9.72 1.71 27.90
CA PHE A 132 11.00 1.42 27.29
C PHE A 132 12.09 1.99 28.19
N THR A 133 13.25 1.33 28.23
CA THR A 133 14.39 1.84 28.98
C THR A 133 14.91 3.11 28.30
N ASP A 134 15.11 4.17 29.10
CA ASP A 134 15.58 5.47 28.62
C ASP A 134 16.83 5.32 27.74
N GLY A 135 16.74 5.87 26.52
CA GLY A 135 17.82 5.89 25.54
C GLY A 135 18.07 4.60 24.76
N GLN A 136 17.55 3.44 25.19
CA GLN A 136 17.85 2.15 24.56
C GLN A 136 16.77 1.65 23.61
N TRP A 137 15.56 2.21 23.64
CA TRP A 137 14.42 1.75 22.83
C TRP A 137 14.12 0.24 22.96
N ILE A 138 14.43 -0.35 24.11
CA ILE A 138 14.12 -1.76 24.43
C ILE A 138 13.08 -1.80 25.55
N PRO A 139 12.01 -2.63 25.44
CA PRO A 139 11.10 -2.86 26.56
C PRO A 139 11.82 -3.49 27.76
N CYS A 140 11.53 -2.98 28.97
CA CYS A 140 12.32 -3.23 30.17
C CYS A 140 12.40 -4.69 30.66
N ASN A 141 11.45 -5.56 30.31
CA ASN A 141 11.45 -6.97 30.72
C ASN A 141 10.85 -7.88 29.65
N VAL A 142 11.11 -9.19 29.76
CA VAL A 142 10.68 -10.23 28.80
C VAL A 142 9.16 -10.25 28.61
N GLY A 143 8.38 -10.07 29.68
CA GLY A 143 6.91 -10.00 29.60
C GLY A 143 6.46 -8.81 28.75
N THR A 144 7.04 -7.64 29.00
CA THR A 144 6.75 -6.40 28.26
C THR A 144 7.17 -6.53 26.79
N LYS A 145 8.34 -7.14 26.50
CA LYS A 145 8.74 -7.44 25.11
C LYS A 145 7.69 -8.29 24.41
N LYS A 146 7.23 -9.37 25.04
CA LYS A 146 6.19 -10.25 24.48
C LYS A 146 4.87 -9.50 24.28
N ASP A 147 4.47 -8.67 25.22
CA ASP A 147 3.22 -7.90 25.13
C ASP A 147 3.24 -6.85 24.03
N VAL A 148 4.35 -6.10 23.91
CA VAL A 148 4.55 -5.12 22.83
C VAL A 148 4.60 -5.83 21.49
N CYS A 149 5.39 -6.91 21.35
CA CYS A 149 5.44 -7.71 20.13
C CYS A 149 4.04 -8.20 19.73
N LYS A 150 3.28 -8.76 20.68
CA LYS A 150 1.92 -9.24 20.42
C LYS A 150 1.00 -8.13 19.96
N SER A 151 1.10 -6.93 20.53
CA SER A 151 0.30 -5.77 20.10
C SER A 151 0.60 -5.27 18.68
N LEU A 152 1.69 -5.73 18.07
CA LEU A 152 2.12 -5.37 16.72
C LEU A 152 1.93 -6.49 15.70
N THR A 153 2.12 -7.75 16.09
CA THR A 153 2.20 -8.88 15.13
C THR A 153 1.10 -9.92 15.30
N SER A 154 0.35 -9.90 16.41
CA SER A 154 -0.64 -10.95 16.65
C SER A 154 -1.91 -10.79 15.80
N PRO A 155 -2.75 -11.86 15.73
CA PRO A 155 -4.11 -11.76 15.20
C PRO A 155 -4.97 -10.73 15.93
N SER A 156 -6.13 -10.44 15.35
CA SER A 156 -7.14 -9.52 15.88
C SER A 156 -7.50 -9.84 17.33
N HIS A 157 -7.43 -8.82 18.20
CA HIS A 157 -7.79 -8.93 19.61
C HIS A 157 -8.21 -7.57 20.18
N TYR A 158 -9.24 -7.53 21.03
CA TYR A 158 -9.79 -6.27 21.57
C TYR A 158 -8.78 -5.45 22.40
N LEU A 159 -7.90 -6.10 23.15
CA LEU A 159 -6.77 -5.46 23.88
C LEU A 159 -5.61 -4.99 22.97
N ARG A 160 -5.70 -5.22 21.66
CA ARG A 160 -4.65 -4.90 20.68
C ARG A 160 -5.28 -4.09 19.55
N PRO A 161 -5.70 -2.84 19.83
CA PRO A 161 -6.39 -1.98 18.87
C PRO A 161 -5.66 -1.86 17.53
N PHE A 162 -4.33 -1.85 17.51
CA PHE A 162 -3.57 -1.85 16.25
C PHE A 162 -3.80 -3.13 15.42
N CYS A 163 -3.67 -4.32 16.02
CA CYS A 163 -3.96 -5.58 15.33
C CYS A 163 -5.44 -5.69 14.93
N LEU A 164 -6.35 -5.17 15.76
CA LEU A 164 -7.78 -5.14 15.45
C LEU A 164 -8.08 -4.22 14.25
N LEU A 165 -7.45 -3.05 14.19
CA LEU A 165 -7.51 -2.12 13.07
C LEU A 165 -6.98 -2.75 11.78
N MET A 166 -5.79 -3.34 11.82
CA MET A 166 -5.14 -3.93 10.64
C MET A 166 -5.84 -5.19 10.11
N ASN A 167 -6.64 -5.85 10.95
CA ASN A 167 -7.45 -7.00 10.56
C ASN A 167 -8.94 -6.66 10.43
N ASN A 168 -9.32 -5.39 10.53
CA ASN A 168 -10.66 -4.95 10.13
C ASN A 168 -10.81 -5.16 8.62
N ASP A 169 -11.91 -5.77 8.18
CA ASP A 169 -12.08 -6.18 6.79
C ASP A 169 -12.02 -5.00 5.81
N ASP A 170 -12.62 -3.86 6.16
CA ASP A 170 -12.68 -2.69 5.29
C ASP A 170 -11.32 -1.99 5.22
N VAL A 171 -10.64 -1.83 6.36
CA VAL A 171 -9.27 -1.31 6.43
C VAL A 171 -8.30 -2.20 5.66
N ASN A 172 -8.38 -3.52 5.84
CA ASN A 172 -7.52 -4.48 5.17
C ASN A 172 -7.75 -4.49 3.65
N LYS A 173 -9.01 -4.44 3.19
CA LYS A 173 -9.34 -4.29 1.77
C LYS A 173 -8.84 -2.98 1.20
N MET A 174 -9.03 -1.86 1.92
CA MET A 174 -8.54 -0.55 1.51
C MET A 174 -7.01 -0.56 1.33
N PHE A 175 -6.27 -1.06 2.32
CA PHE A 175 -4.82 -1.13 2.23
C PHE A 175 -4.32 -2.10 1.16
N HIS A 176 -4.99 -3.24 1.00
CA HIS A 176 -4.68 -4.17 -0.08
C HIS A 176 -4.89 -3.52 -1.46
N ASN A 177 -6.02 -2.84 -1.66
CA ASN A 177 -6.29 -2.13 -2.90
C ASN A 177 -5.25 -1.03 -3.16
N TYR A 178 -4.87 -0.29 -2.11
CA TYR A 178 -3.82 0.72 -2.18
C TYR A 178 -2.49 0.11 -2.65
N ILE A 179 -2.01 -0.97 -2.02
CA ILE A 179 -0.74 -1.61 -2.41
C ILE A 179 -0.82 -2.20 -3.83
N THR A 180 -1.95 -2.80 -4.22
CA THR A 180 -2.17 -3.31 -5.58
C THR A 180 -2.10 -2.22 -6.63
N VAL A 181 -2.74 -1.06 -6.38
CA VAL A 181 -2.71 0.07 -7.32
C VAL A 181 -1.30 0.64 -7.46
N ILE A 182 -0.58 0.83 -6.34
CA ILE A 182 0.79 1.36 -6.37
C ILE A 182 1.75 0.37 -7.04
N CYS A 183 1.68 -0.91 -6.68
CA CYS A 183 2.49 -1.97 -7.28
C CYS A 183 2.22 -2.10 -8.79
N GLY A 184 0.97 -2.09 -9.22
CA GLY A 184 0.62 -2.14 -10.65
C GLY A 184 1.07 -0.91 -11.44
N LYS A 185 1.21 0.25 -10.80
CA LYS A 185 1.84 1.44 -11.44
C LYS A 185 3.36 1.31 -11.47
N MET A 186 3.97 0.86 -10.38
CA MET A 186 5.40 0.62 -10.25
C MET A 186 5.90 -0.32 -11.35
N ILE A 187 5.28 -1.49 -11.49
CA ILE A 187 5.66 -2.52 -12.47
C ILE A 187 5.54 -1.99 -13.91
N ARG A 188 4.52 -1.19 -14.21
CA ARG A 188 4.35 -0.59 -15.55
C ARG A 188 5.33 0.54 -15.85
N ALA A 189 5.77 1.27 -14.83
CA ALA A 189 6.68 2.39 -14.99
C ALA A 189 8.16 1.97 -15.01
N ALA A 190 8.51 0.94 -14.23
CA ALA A 190 9.88 0.47 -14.08
C ALA A 190 10.38 -0.24 -15.34
N ARG A 191 11.49 0.24 -15.90
CA ARG A 191 12.22 -0.43 -17.00
C ARG A 191 13.30 -1.37 -16.49
N THR A 192 13.85 -1.07 -15.33
CA THR A 192 14.86 -1.87 -14.63
C THR A 192 14.38 -2.11 -13.18
N PRO A 193 14.80 -3.20 -12.51
CA PRO A 193 14.29 -3.49 -11.17
C PRO A 193 14.74 -2.44 -10.14
N GLU A 194 15.84 -1.73 -10.37
CA GLU A 194 16.34 -0.66 -9.49
C GLU A 194 15.42 0.58 -9.47
N GLN A 195 14.56 0.74 -10.48
CA GLN A 195 13.56 1.81 -10.53
C GLN A 195 12.30 1.49 -9.71
N ALA A 196 12.15 0.24 -9.27
CA ALA A 196 11.04 -0.22 -8.47
C ALA A 196 11.45 -0.41 -7.00
N ASP A 197 10.46 -0.41 -6.11
CA ASP A 197 10.65 -0.73 -4.71
C ASP A 197 10.38 -2.23 -4.45
N LYS A 198 11.43 -2.93 -3.98
CA LYS A 198 11.38 -4.37 -3.69
C LYS A 198 10.37 -4.71 -2.60
N ILE A 199 10.25 -3.90 -1.54
CA ILE A 199 9.35 -4.16 -0.41
C ILE A 199 7.89 -4.03 -0.85
N VAL A 200 7.56 -3.02 -1.66
CA VAL A 200 6.22 -2.84 -2.22
C VAL A 200 5.80 -4.06 -3.04
N PHE A 201 6.70 -4.58 -3.88
CA PHE A 201 6.44 -5.77 -4.69
C PHE A 201 6.17 -7.02 -3.83
N LEU A 202 7.08 -7.31 -2.89
CA LEU A 202 6.98 -8.51 -2.04
C LEU A 202 5.75 -8.45 -1.14
N VAL A 203 5.45 -7.29 -0.53
CA VAL A 203 4.27 -7.13 0.32
C VAL A 203 2.97 -7.28 -0.46
N HIS A 204 2.92 -6.80 -1.70
CA HIS A 204 1.77 -7.04 -2.57
C HIS A 204 1.57 -8.54 -2.86
N ARG A 205 2.66 -9.27 -3.18
CA ARG A 205 2.61 -10.72 -3.46
C ARG A 205 2.11 -11.52 -2.27
N ASP A 206 2.66 -11.25 -1.08
CA ASP A 206 2.45 -12.07 0.12
C ASP A 206 1.46 -11.45 1.12
N TRP A 207 0.64 -10.48 0.69
CA TRP A 207 -0.18 -9.62 1.57
C TRP A 207 -0.91 -10.37 2.70
N PHE A 208 -1.58 -11.48 2.35
CA PHE A 208 -2.41 -12.24 3.29
C PHE A 208 -1.60 -13.14 4.24
N ALA A 209 -0.34 -13.42 3.93
CA ALA A 209 0.56 -14.17 4.80
C ALA A 209 1.24 -13.27 5.85
N LEU A 210 1.18 -11.96 5.67
CA LEU A 210 1.88 -10.99 6.51
C LEU A 210 1.12 -10.64 7.78
N ASP A 211 1.88 -10.47 8.87
CA ASP A 211 1.35 -9.93 10.11
C ASP A 211 1.06 -8.42 9.98
N PRO A 212 0.26 -7.85 10.91
CA PRO A 212 -0.13 -6.44 10.88
C PRO A 212 1.04 -5.46 10.76
N LEU A 213 2.15 -5.68 11.46
CA LEU A 213 3.30 -4.79 11.43
C LEU A 213 3.98 -4.80 10.06
N ARG A 214 4.14 -5.98 9.44
CA ARG A 214 4.75 -6.08 8.11
C ARG A 214 3.87 -5.46 7.03
N ARG A 215 2.54 -5.63 7.12
CA ARG A 215 1.59 -4.90 6.26
C ARG A 215 1.73 -3.39 6.42
N ALA A 216 1.86 -2.89 7.66
CA ALA A 216 2.08 -1.47 7.93
C ALA A 216 3.37 -0.94 7.27
N LYS A 217 4.48 -1.66 7.41
CA LYS A 217 5.75 -1.30 6.76
C LYS A 217 5.61 -1.25 5.23
N GLY A 218 4.89 -2.19 4.62
CA GLY A 218 4.64 -2.18 3.18
C GLY A 218 3.79 -1.00 2.70
N ILE A 219 2.76 -0.60 3.47
CA ILE A 219 1.95 0.59 3.15
C ILE A 219 2.82 1.85 3.20
N LEU A 220 3.68 1.98 4.20
CA LEU A 220 4.60 3.12 4.33
C LEU A 220 5.65 3.15 3.21
N ALA A 221 6.18 1.99 2.81
CA ALA A 221 7.07 1.89 1.66
C ALA A 221 6.37 2.33 0.36
N ALA A 222 5.12 1.90 0.16
CA ALA A 222 4.33 2.33 -0.99
C ALA A 222 4.00 3.83 -0.99
N ARG A 223 3.74 4.41 0.19
CA ARG A 223 3.59 5.86 0.34
C ARG A 223 4.87 6.60 -0.06
N ALA A 224 6.02 6.15 0.43
CA ALA A 224 7.31 6.75 0.11
C ALA A 224 7.61 6.65 -1.40
N TYR A 225 7.40 5.47 -2.00
CA TYR A 225 7.58 5.24 -3.43
C TYR A 225 6.64 6.11 -4.28
N PHE A 226 5.38 6.27 -3.88
CA PHE A 226 4.44 7.15 -4.56
C PHE A 226 4.89 8.62 -4.52
N GLY A 227 5.37 9.09 -3.37
CA GLY A 227 5.94 10.44 -3.24
C GLY A 227 7.16 10.64 -4.14
N TYR A 228 8.04 9.64 -4.23
CA TYR A 228 9.18 9.66 -5.16
C TYR A 228 8.74 9.78 -6.63
N ILE A 229 7.76 8.98 -7.08
CA ILE A 229 7.24 9.08 -8.45
C ILE A 229 6.62 10.45 -8.72
N GLN A 230 5.84 10.99 -7.78
CA GLN A 230 5.24 12.32 -7.95
C GLN A 230 6.32 13.39 -8.11
N LEU A 231 7.35 13.38 -7.29
CA LEU A 231 8.48 14.30 -7.40
C LEU A 231 9.21 14.14 -8.74
N ALA A 232 9.48 12.90 -9.17
CA ALA A 232 10.12 12.63 -10.45
C ALA A 232 9.28 13.13 -11.65
N HIS A 233 7.95 13.02 -11.58
CA HIS A 233 7.05 13.60 -12.59
C HIS A 233 7.09 15.13 -12.60
N HIS A 234 7.16 15.78 -11.45
CA HIS A 234 7.24 17.24 -11.38
C HIS A 234 8.59 17.77 -11.93
N VAL A 235 9.69 17.06 -11.69
CA VAL A 235 11.02 17.46 -12.19
C VAL A 235 11.18 17.18 -13.68
N SER A 236 10.57 16.10 -14.20
CA SER A 236 10.65 15.73 -15.62
C SER A 236 9.70 16.52 -16.51
N GLN A 237 8.73 17.24 -15.94
CA GLN A 237 8.00 18.24 -16.71
C GLN A 237 8.90 19.47 -16.89
N PRO A 238 9.23 19.87 -18.14
CA PRO A 238 10.00 21.09 -18.36
C PRO A 238 9.27 22.25 -17.69
N ALA A 239 9.96 22.94 -16.76
CA ALA A 239 9.43 24.02 -15.93
C ALA A 239 8.95 25.26 -16.70
N PHE A 240 8.94 25.19 -18.03
CA PHE A 240 8.39 26.21 -18.89
C PHE A 240 7.06 25.70 -19.45
N PRO A 241 5.91 26.26 -19.04
CA PRO A 241 4.87 26.46 -20.03
C PRO A 241 5.59 27.18 -21.18
N ALA A 242 5.63 26.58 -22.37
CA ALA A 242 5.98 27.36 -23.55
C ALA A 242 5.18 28.65 -23.43
N PRO A 243 5.84 29.83 -23.32
CA PRO A 243 5.11 31.07 -23.09
C PRO A 243 3.99 31.13 -24.13
N PRO A 244 2.73 31.45 -23.74
CA PRO A 244 1.60 31.46 -24.67
C PRO A 244 1.76 32.48 -25.81
N TYR A 245 2.87 33.22 -25.84
CA TYR A 245 3.21 34.18 -26.86
C TYR A 245 4.69 34.08 -27.26
N VAL A 246 4.90 34.08 -28.58
CA VAL A 246 6.15 34.33 -29.30
C VAL A 246 7.14 33.16 -29.45
N ALA A 247 6.68 32.09 -30.09
CA ALA A 247 7.42 31.57 -31.22
C ALA A 247 6.43 31.25 -32.31
N HIS A 248 6.13 32.26 -33.13
CA HIS A 248 5.76 32.02 -34.51
C HIS A 248 6.95 31.31 -35.17
N SER A 249 7.15 30.02 -34.89
CA SER A 249 7.69 29.14 -35.91
C SER A 249 6.65 29.21 -37.01
N LEU A 250 6.84 30.13 -37.94
CA LEU A 250 6.21 30.05 -39.24
C LEU A 250 6.35 28.57 -39.63
N PRO A 251 5.25 27.85 -39.87
CA PRO A 251 5.35 26.45 -40.24
C PRO A 251 6.34 26.42 -41.39
N SER A 252 7.51 25.80 -41.18
CA SER A 252 8.47 25.64 -42.25
C SER A 252 7.68 24.97 -43.35
N LEU A 253 7.43 25.67 -44.45
CA LEU A 253 6.75 25.10 -45.60
C LEU A 253 7.57 23.88 -45.94
N THR A 254 7.07 22.70 -45.57
CA THR A 254 7.73 21.45 -45.94
C THR A 254 7.90 21.54 -47.45
N ALA A 255 9.03 21.07 -48.00
CA ALA A 255 9.36 21.26 -49.42
C ALA A 255 8.22 20.87 -50.39
N ARG A 256 7.27 20.05 -49.92
CA ARG A 256 6.01 19.69 -50.57
C ARG A 256 4.98 20.82 -50.72
N GLN A 257 4.83 21.72 -49.75
CA GLN A 257 3.90 22.86 -49.81
C GLN A 257 4.46 24.02 -50.66
N ALA A 258 5.78 24.25 -50.63
CA ALA A 258 6.44 25.20 -51.53
C ALA A 258 6.27 24.79 -53.01
N ARG A 259 6.33 23.48 -53.32
CA ARG A 259 6.09 22.97 -54.68
C ARG A 259 4.65 23.13 -55.16
N ARG A 260 3.66 23.19 -54.27
CA ARG A 260 2.23 23.31 -54.64
C ARG A 260 1.75 24.75 -54.79
N SER A 261 2.36 25.68 -54.06
CA SER A 261 1.96 27.09 -54.09
C SER A 261 2.59 27.86 -55.25
N ALA A 262 3.67 27.35 -55.87
CA ALA A 262 4.46 28.04 -56.89
C ALA A 262 5.00 29.43 -56.47
N VAL A 263 4.82 29.81 -55.20
CA VAL A 263 5.27 31.07 -54.64
C VAL A 263 6.61 30.84 -53.96
N SER A 264 7.60 31.63 -54.35
CA SER A 264 8.94 31.57 -53.76
C SER A 264 8.93 32.06 -52.31
N GLU A 265 9.80 31.51 -51.47
CA GLU A 265 9.92 31.91 -50.05
C GLU A 265 10.24 33.41 -49.90
N SER A 266 11.01 33.98 -50.84
CA SER A 266 11.30 35.42 -50.89
C SER A 266 10.06 36.28 -51.15
N GLU A 267 9.14 35.83 -52.01
CA GLU A 267 7.91 36.56 -52.31
C GLU A 267 6.95 36.57 -51.11
N LEU A 268 6.87 35.46 -50.36
CA LEU A 268 6.08 35.39 -49.13
C LEU A 268 6.62 36.33 -48.04
N ARG A 269 7.96 36.40 -47.87
CA ARG A 269 8.58 37.33 -46.92
C ARG A 269 8.35 38.79 -47.30
N ALA A 270 8.38 39.11 -48.59
CA ALA A 270 8.13 40.48 -49.07
C ALA A 270 6.67 40.95 -48.85
N ARG A 271 5.70 40.03 -48.78
CA ARG A 271 4.29 40.36 -48.50
C ARG A 271 3.97 40.54 -47.02
N TRP A 272 4.84 40.07 -46.12
CA TRP A 272 4.60 40.00 -44.68
C TRP A 272 5.50 40.92 -43.85
N ALA A 273 6.46 41.61 -44.48
CA ALA A 273 7.19 42.73 -43.91
C ALA A 273 6.38 44.02 -44.04
#